data_AF-A0A438WLY7-F1
#
_entry.id   AF-A0A438WLY7-F1
#
_cell.length_a   1.000
_cell.length_b   1.000
_cell.length_c   1.000
_cell.angle_alpha   90.00
_cell.angle_beta   90.00
_cell.angle_gamma   90.00
#
_symmetry.space_group_name_H-M   'P 1'
#
loop_
_entity.id
_entity.type
_entity.pdbx_description
1 polymer ?
#
loop_
_entity_poly.entity_id
_entity_poly.type
_entity_poly.pdbx_seq_one_letter_code
_entity_poly.pdbx_strand_id
1 'polypeptide(L)'
;TELNARKKQYKYYQNMLLDFDDINQNRKDAKEKLVQKPYPKRLKTLLQTLAPKGVGFRKLGEVCDFQKGKSITKKAVTFGKVPVISGGRQPAYYHNEANRNGETIAISSSGVYAGYVSYWDIPVFLADSFSVSPKQKTLMPKYLFHYLTTQQDAIHATKSTGGIPHVYSKDLQNFLIPIPPLEIQQEIVKIL
;
A
#
# COMPACT_ATOMS: atom_id res chain seq x y z
N THR A 1 -9.75 -14.46 21.35
CA THR A 1 -10.70 -14.97 20.36
C THR A 1 -9.95 -15.51 19.17
N GLU A 2 -10.51 -16.48 18.45
CA GLU A 2 -9.94 -17.03 17.20
C GLU A 2 -9.65 -15.91 16.18
N LEU A 3 -10.57 -14.94 16.04
CA LEU A 3 -10.40 -13.81 15.14
C LEU A 3 -9.12 -13.01 15.40
N ASN A 4 -8.77 -12.77 16.68
CA ASN A 4 -7.54 -12.06 17.03
C ASN A 4 -6.29 -12.89 16.70
N ALA A 5 -6.33 -14.21 16.86
CA ALA A 5 -5.23 -15.10 16.49
C ALA A 5 -5.01 -15.10 14.97
N ARG A 6 -6.09 -15.19 14.18
CA ARG A 6 -6.01 -15.14 12.70
C ARG A 6 -5.45 -13.81 12.20
N LYS A 7 -5.85 -12.68 12.80
CA LYS A 7 -5.27 -11.36 12.48
C LYS A 7 -3.78 -11.27 12.78
N LYS A 8 -3.34 -11.80 13.93
CA LYS A 8 -1.91 -11.84 14.29
C LYS A 8 -1.11 -12.71 13.33
N GLN A 9 -1.64 -13.89 12.99
CA GLN A 9 -1.03 -14.81 12.02
C GLN A 9 -0.91 -14.15 10.64
N TYR A 10 -1.97 -13.52 10.15
CA TYR A 10 -1.95 -12.77 8.89
C TYR A 10 -0.87 -11.69 8.91
N LYS A 11 -0.80 -10.86 9.96
CA LYS A 11 0.18 -9.79 10.05
C LYS A 11 1.62 -10.33 10.09
N TYR A 12 1.84 -11.46 10.77
CA TYR A 12 3.14 -12.14 10.78
C TYR A 12 3.56 -12.55 9.37
N TYR A 13 2.71 -13.26 8.62
CA TYR A 13 3.03 -13.68 7.25
C TYR A 13 3.21 -12.48 6.32
N GLN A 14 2.35 -11.47 6.42
CA GLN A 14 2.47 -10.24 5.63
C GLN A 14 3.84 -9.59 5.83
N ASN A 15 4.24 -9.35 7.08
CA ASN A 15 5.52 -8.74 7.38
C ASN A 15 6.68 -9.62 6.91
N MET A 16 6.61 -10.94 7.13
CA MET A 16 7.64 -11.88 6.69
C MET A 16 7.83 -11.88 5.18
N LEU A 17 6.74 -11.92 4.39
CA LEU A 17 6.78 -12.02 2.93
C LEU A 17 7.20 -10.73 2.23
N LEU A 18 6.99 -9.58 2.90
CA LEU A 18 7.24 -8.24 2.35
C LEU A 18 8.49 -7.58 2.95
N ASP A 19 9.24 -8.27 3.80
CA ASP A 19 10.50 -7.80 4.37
C ASP A 19 11.68 -8.16 3.46
N PHE A 20 12.04 -7.19 2.62
CA PHE A 20 13.16 -7.28 1.68
C PHE A 20 14.44 -6.59 2.17
N ASP A 21 14.47 -6.02 3.38
CA ASP A 21 15.55 -5.10 3.79
C ASP A 21 16.92 -5.79 3.83
N ASP A 22 16.98 -6.99 4.40
CA ASP A 22 18.20 -7.81 4.44
C ASP A 22 18.62 -8.36 3.08
N ILE A 23 17.71 -8.38 2.11
CA ILE A 23 17.95 -8.89 0.75
C ILE A 23 17.90 -7.78 -0.29
N ASN A 24 18.10 -6.52 0.14
CA ASN A 24 18.28 -5.40 -0.76
C ASN A 24 19.55 -5.63 -1.60
N GLN A 25 19.44 -5.52 -2.92
CA GLN A 25 20.53 -5.81 -3.86
C GLN A 25 21.80 -4.97 -3.65
N ASN A 26 21.69 -3.84 -2.95
CA ASN A 26 22.83 -2.97 -2.63
C ASN A 26 23.66 -3.51 -1.45
N ARG A 27 23.18 -4.53 -0.74
CA ARG A 27 23.91 -5.16 0.36
C ARG A 27 24.86 -6.24 -0.16
N LYS A 28 26.09 -6.26 0.38
CA LYS A 28 27.09 -7.29 0.03
C LYS A 28 26.67 -8.70 0.45
N ASP A 29 25.91 -8.82 1.53
CA ASP A 29 25.45 -10.06 2.14
C ASP A 29 24.02 -10.48 1.71
N ALA A 30 23.43 -9.80 0.73
CA ALA A 30 22.03 -10.03 0.33
C ALA A 30 21.77 -11.49 -0.09
N LYS A 31 22.73 -12.12 -0.77
CA LYS A 31 22.63 -13.50 -1.25
C LYS A 31 22.61 -14.49 -0.09
N GLU A 32 23.49 -14.32 0.88
CA GLU A 32 23.60 -15.14 2.08
C GLU A 32 22.34 -14.99 2.94
N LYS A 33 21.84 -13.76 3.11
CA LYS A 33 20.60 -13.47 3.83
C LYS A 33 19.38 -14.10 3.16
N LEU A 34 19.30 -14.09 1.83
CA LEU A 34 18.21 -14.72 1.10
C LEU A 34 18.11 -16.22 1.36
N VAL A 35 19.25 -16.91 1.50
CA VAL A 35 19.28 -18.35 1.83
C VAL A 35 18.72 -18.62 3.22
N GLN A 36 18.89 -17.68 4.16
CA GLN A 36 18.46 -17.82 5.55
C GLN A 36 17.00 -17.41 5.79
N LYS A 37 16.39 -16.63 4.89
CA LYS A 37 15.00 -16.16 5.04
C LYS A 37 14.01 -17.34 5.06
N PRO A 38 13.03 -17.34 5.99
CA PRO A 38 12.04 -18.41 6.15
C PRO A 38 10.89 -18.31 5.13
N TYR A 39 11.20 -18.07 3.86
CA TYR A 39 10.19 -17.96 2.81
C TYR A 39 9.58 -19.33 2.46
N PRO A 40 8.30 -19.37 2.04
CA PRO A 40 7.72 -20.55 1.42
C PRO A 40 8.57 -21.05 0.26
N LYS A 41 8.66 -22.38 0.10
CA LYS A 41 9.56 -23.04 -0.86
C LYS A 41 9.50 -22.42 -2.26
N ARG A 42 8.30 -22.21 -2.80
CA ARG A 42 8.09 -21.63 -4.14
C ARG A 42 8.62 -20.20 -4.24
N LEU A 43 8.27 -19.33 -3.28
CA LEU A 43 8.76 -17.96 -3.23
C LEU A 43 10.29 -17.91 -3.12
N LYS A 44 10.87 -18.77 -2.28
CA LYS A 44 12.33 -18.88 -2.12
C LYS A 44 13.02 -19.26 -3.43
N THR A 45 12.49 -20.25 -4.15
CA THR A 45 13.01 -20.66 -5.46
C THR A 45 12.92 -19.51 -6.46
N LEU A 46 11.77 -18.84 -6.56
CA LEU A 46 11.61 -17.70 -7.47
C LEU A 46 12.61 -16.57 -7.18
N LEU A 47 12.81 -16.22 -5.90
CA LEU A 47 13.81 -15.22 -5.50
C LEU A 47 15.23 -15.64 -5.89
N GLN A 48 15.61 -16.89 -5.66
CA GLN A 48 16.94 -17.40 -6.01
C GLN A 48 17.17 -17.44 -7.52
N THR A 49 16.14 -17.70 -8.32
CA THR A 49 16.24 -17.78 -9.78
C THR A 49 16.18 -16.40 -10.44
N LEU A 50 15.23 -15.56 -10.04
CA LEU A 50 14.91 -14.31 -10.74
C LEU A 50 15.57 -13.08 -10.10
N ALA A 51 15.96 -13.15 -8.82
CA ALA A 51 16.61 -12.07 -8.08
C ALA A 51 17.80 -12.58 -7.23
N PRO A 52 18.76 -13.33 -7.83
CA PRO A 52 19.85 -13.99 -7.09
C PRO A 52 20.79 -13.03 -6.35
N LYS A 53 20.83 -11.76 -6.78
CA LYS A 53 21.64 -10.69 -6.18
C LYS A 53 20.87 -9.85 -5.15
N GLY A 54 19.62 -10.21 -4.85
CA GLY A 54 18.72 -9.41 -4.04
C GLY A 54 17.74 -8.58 -4.88
N VAL A 55 16.91 -7.79 -4.18
CA VAL A 55 15.82 -7.00 -4.76
C VAL A 55 16.16 -5.52 -4.74
N GLY A 56 15.92 -4.83 -5.86
CA GLY A 56 16.09 -3.39 -5.96
C GLY A 56 14.97 -2.61 -5.30
N PHE A 57 15.32 -1.48 -4.68
CA PHE A 57 14.36 -0.56 -4.08
C PHE A 57 14.26 0.72 -4.91
N ARG A 58 13.06 1.29 -4.99
CA ARG A 58 12.77 2.54 -5.70
C ARG A 58 11.94 3.46 -4.82
N LYS A 59 12.05 4.77 -5.00
CA LYS A 59 11.13 5.72 -4.36
C LYS A 59 9.74 5.56 -4.94
N LEU A 60 8.69 5.64 -4.11
CA LEU A 60 7.31 5.55 -4.58
C LEU A 60 7.00 6.59 -5.67
N GLY A 61 7.51 7.82 -5.55
CA GLY A 61 7.28 8.87 -6.55
C GLY A 61 7.88 8.57 -7.93
N GLU A 62 8.86 7.66 -8.02
CA GLU A 62 9.44 7.24 -9.30
C GLU A 62 8.56 6.21 -10.01
N VAL A 63 7.85 5.37 -9.26
CA VAL A 63 7.13 4.19 -9.79
C VAL A 63 5.61 4.24 -9.61
N CYS A 64 5.08 5.20 -8.84
CA CYS A 64 3.66 5.39 -8.57
C CYS A 64 3.19 6.81 -8.86
N ASP A 65 1.98 6.93 -9.40
CA ASP A 65 1.24 8.18 -9.51
C ASP A 65 0.44 8.41 -8.23
N PHE A 66 0.36 9.68 -7.84
CA PHE A 66 -0.41 10.15 -6.68
C PHE A 66 -1.45 11.17 -7.14
N GLN A 67 -2.73 10.90 -6.90
CA GLN A 67 -3.81 11.78 -7.34
C GLN A 67 -4.71 12.16 -6.18
N LYS A 68 -4.76 13.45 -5.84
CA LYS A 68 -5.62 13.99 -4.78
C LYS A 68 -7.10 13.74 -5.10
N GLY A 69 -7.89 13.54 -4.04
CA GLY A 69 -9.34 13.56 -4.10
C GLY A 69 -9.89 14.95 -4.42
N LYS A 70 -11.21 15.03 -4.58
CA LYS A 70 -11.95 16.26 -4.87
C LYS A 70 -12.82 16.62 -3.67
N SER A 71 -12.82 17.88 -3.27
CA SER A 71 -13.76 18.34 -2.23
C SER A 71 -15.19 18.29 -2.76
N ILE A 72 -16.12 17.84 -1.92
CA ILE A 72 -17.56 17.88 -2.19
C ILE A 72 -18.26 18.50 -0.99
N THR A 73 -19.12 19.49 -1.24
CA THR A 73 -19.88 20.15 -0.18
C THR A 73 -21.12 19.35 0.16
N LYS A 74 -21.63 19.45 1.39
CA LYS A 74 -22.87 18.77 1.82
C LYS A 74 -24.05 19.03 0.88
N LYS A 75 -24.15 20.22 0.28
CA LYS A 75 -25.22 20.60 -0.66
C LYS A 75 -25.12 19.90 -2.01
N ALA A 76 -23.90 19.52 -2.42
CA ALA A 76 -23.64 18.84 -3.69
C ALA A 76 -23.73 17.30 -3.57
N VAL A 77 -23.91 16.77 -2.37
CA VAL A 77 -24.08 15.33 -2.16
C VAL A 77 -25.46 14.91 -2.63
N THR A 78 -25.50 14.22 -3.76
CA THR A 78 -26.69 13.53 -4.26
C THR A 78 -26.69 12.08 -3.79
N PHE A 79 -27.87 11.55 -3.44
CA PHE A 79 -28.05 10.17 -3.01
C PHE A 79 -27.57 9.17 -4.06
N GLY A 80 -26.80 8.18 -3.63
CA GLY A 80 -26.30 7.11 -4.50
C GLY A 80 -25.58 6.03 -3.70
N LYS A 81 -24.89 5.13 -4.41
CA LYS A 81 -24.23 3.94 -3.83
C LYS A 81 -22.70 4.02 -3.87
N VAL A 82 -22.12 5.08 -4.42
CA VAL A 82 -20.66 5.23 -4.50
C VAL A 82 -20.13 5.67 -3.13
N PRO A 83 -19.24 4.89 -2.49
CA PRO A 83 -18.69 5.28 -1.19
C PRO A 83 -17.75 6.49 -1.33
N VAL A 84 -17.89 7.43 -0.40
CA VAL A 84 -17.04 8.61 -0.31
C VAL A 84 -15.93 8.37 0.72
N ILE A 85 -14.69 8.30 0.24
CA ILE A 85 -13.51 7.99 1.06
C ILE A 85 -12.83 9.29 1.49
N SER A 86 -12.68 9.47 2.79
CA SER A 86 -12.21 10.71 3.43
C SER A 86 -11.15 10.38 4.51
N GLY A 87 -11.07 11.16 5.58
CA GLY A 87 -10.09 11.02 6.67
C GLY A 87 -10.34 9.84 7.63
N GLY A 88 -11.29 8.95 7.32
CA GLY A 88 -11.72 7.84 8.17
C GLY A 88 -11.36 6.46 7.64
N ARG A 89 -11.52 5.42 8.48
CA ARG A 89 -11.33 4.02 8.09
C ARG A 89 -12.48 3.42 7.29
N GLN A 90 -13.63 4.05 7.32
CA GLN A 90 -14.86 3.63 6.65
C GLN A 90 -15.34 4.78 5.75
N PRO A 91 -16.17 4.50 4.74
CA PRO A 91 -16.80 5.55 3.95
C PRO A 91 -17.50 6.57 4.85
N ALA A 92 -17.29 7.86 4.58
CA ALA A 92 -17.92 8.91 5.36
C ALA A 92 -19.43 8.99 5.09
N TYR A 93 -19.81 8.77 3.83
CA TYR A 93 -21.17 8.74 3.30
C TYR A 93 -21.12 8.19 1.86
N TYR A 94 -22.25 8.26 1.15
CA TYR A 94 -22.37 7.79 -0.22
C TYR A 94 -22.82 8.91 -1.16
N HIS A 95 -22.42 8.82 -2.42
CA HIS A 95 -22.74 9.75 -3.49
C HIS A 95 -23.18 9.00 -4.76
N ASN A 96 -23.71 9.70 -5.76
CA ASN A 96 -24.10 9.11 -7.04
C ASN A 96 -22.95 9.05 -8.06
N GLU A 97 -21.90 9.86 -7.87
CA GLU A 97 -20.75 9.92 -8.77
C GLU A 97 -19.47 9.38 -8.13
N ALA A 98 -18.65 8.71 -8.96
CA ALA A 98 -17.30 8.28 -8.61
C ALA A 98 -16.26 9.19 -9.27
N ASN A 99 -15.12 9.39 -8.61
CA ASN A 99 -13.97 10.07 -9.19
C ASN A 99 -12.76 9.15 -9.37
N ARG A 100 -12.90 7.87 -8.99
CA ARG A 100 -12.00 6.77 -9.29
C ARG A 100 -12.82 5.56 -9.73
N ASN A 101 -12.33 4.85 -10.73
CA ASN A 101 -12.93 3.63 -11.25
C ASN A 101 -11.88 2.52 -11.25
N GLY A 102 -12.31 1.27 -11.03
CA GLY A 102 -11.41 0.13 -10.92
C GLY A 102 -10.66 0.06 -9.57
N GLU A 103 -9.57 -0.71 -9.54
CA GLU A 103 -8.77 -0.93 -8.33
C GLU A 103 -8.13 0.40 -7.84
N THR A 104 -8.49 0.82 -6.63
CA THR A 104 -8.03 2.08 -6.03
C THR A 104 -7.40 1.81 -4.66
N ILE A 105 -6.13 2.18 -4.51
CA ILE A 105 -5.48 2.28 -3.21
C ILE A 105 -5.67 3.72 -2.74
N ALA A 106 -6.42 3.92 -1.66
CA ALA A 106 -6.71 5.23 -1.10
C ALA A 106 -6.02 5.41 0.25
N ILE A 107 -5.44 6.59 0.45
CA ILE A 107 -4.78 6.99 1.70
C ILE A 107 -5.51 8.21 2.26
N SER A 108 -6.01 8.11 3.50
CA SER A 108 -6.68 9.21 4.20
C SER A 108 -5.74 10.40 4.38
N SER A 109 -6.18 11.60 3.99
CA SER A 109 -5.30 12.78 4.01
C SER A 109 -5.25 13.46 5.38
N SER A 110 -6.34 13.46 6.14
CA SER A 110 -6.43 14.18 7.40
C SER A 110 -7.11 13.41 8.53
N GLY A 111 -7.04 13.98 9.74
CA GLY A 111 -7.72 13.51 10.93
C GLY A 111 -6.93 12.46 11.71
N VAL A 112 -7.60 11.84 12.69
CA VAL A 112 -6.99 10.84 13.57
C VAL A 112 -6.40 9.67 12.76
N TYR A 113 -7.05 9.33 11.65
CA TYR A 113 -6.64 8.24 10.75
C TYR A 113 -5.86 8.71 9.52
N ALA A 114 -5.33 9.95 9.50
CA ALA A 114 -4.46 10.40 8.42
C ALA A 114 -3.35 9.37 8.13
N GLY A 115 -3.13 9.04 6.87
CA GLY A 115 -2.22 7.99 6.43
C GLY A 115 -2.81 6.58 6.39
N TYR A 116 -4.08 6.37 6.76
CA TYR A 116 -4.71 5.04 6.70
C TYR A 116 -4.79 4.55 5.25
N VAL A 117 -4.22 3.37 4.99
CA VAL A 117 -4.20 2.75 3.66
C VAL A 117 -5.41 1.83 3.50
N SER A 118 -6.19 2.03 2.46
CA SER A 118 -7.37 1.23 2.12
C SER A 118 -7.34 0.82 0.65
N TYR A 119 -8.05 -0.26 0.32
CA TYR A 119 -8.13 -0.81 -1.02
C TYR A 119 -9.59 -0.97 -1.43
N TRP A 120 -9.90 -0.59 -2.66
CA TRP A 120 -11.26 -0.59 -3.20
C TRP A 120 -11.23 -1.19 -4.61
N ASP A 121 -12.04 -2.21 -4.85
CA ASP A 121 -12.24 -2.87 -6.15
C ASP A 121 -13.56 -2.45 -6.83
N ILE A 122 -14.22 -1.44 -6.26
CA ILE A 122 -15.44 -0.82 -6.77
C ILE A 122 -15.18 0.68 -7.06
N PRO A 123 -16.01 1.33 -7.89
CA PRO A 123 -15.94 2.79 -8.07
C PRO A 123 -16.09 3.51 -6.74
N VAL A 124 -15.25 4.52 -6.50
CA VAL A 124 -15.24 5.32 -5.27
C VAL A 124 -15.11 6.81 -5.57
N PHE A 125 -15.54 7.64 -4.62
CA PHE A 125 -15.27 9.07 -4.65
C PHE A 125 -14.26 9.42 -3.56
N LEU A 126 -13.03 9.77 -3.94
CA LEU A 126 -12.03 10.26 -2.99
C LEU A 126 -12.29 11.73 -2.69
N ALA A 127 -12.58 12.05 -1.43
CA ALA A 127 -12.71 13.41 -0.93
C ALA A 127 -11.42 13.85 -0.22
N ASP A 128 -11.40 13.79 1.12
CA ASP A 128 -10.23 14.08 1.93
C ASP A 128 -9.28 12.87 2.03
N SER A 129 -8.83 12.43 0.85
CA SER A 129 -7.92 11.31 0.64
C SER A 129 -7.19 11.50 -0.70
N PHE A 130 -6.16 10.70 -0.96
CA PHE A 130 -5.52 10.62 -2.27
C PHE A 130 -5.33 9.16 -2.68
N SER A 131 -5.29 8.91 -3.99
CA SER A 131 -4.99 7.59 -4.53
C SER A 131 -3.50 7.43 -4.83
N VAL A 132 -3.02 6.19 -4.74
CA VAL A 132 -1.70 5.76 -5.20
C VAL A 132 -1.87 4.63 -6.21
N SER A 133 -1.23 4.72 -7.37
CA SER A 133 -1.33 3.69 -8.42
C SER A 133 0.01 3.47 -9.12
N PRO A 134 0.35 2.24 -9.53
CA PRO A 134 1.56 1.99 -10.32
C PRO A 134 1.57 2.78 -11.65
N LYS A 135 2.72 3.39 -12.00
CA LYS A 135 2.94 4.06 -13.30
C LYS A 135 3.16 3.07 -14.44
N GLN A 136 3.69 1.90 -14.12
CA GLN A 136 4.16 0.91 -15.08
C GLN A 136 3.71 -0.49 -14.66
N LYS A 137 3.64 -1.40 -15.64
CA LYS A 137 3.24 -2.80 -15.43
C LYS A 137 4.25 -3.63 -14.62
N THR A 138 5.39 -3.05 -14.26
CA THR A 138 6.44 -3.68 -13.43
C THR A 138 6.06 -3.75 -11.94
N LEU A 139 5.00 -3.08 -11.52
CA LEU A 139 4.50 -3.07 -10.14
C LEU A 139 3.00 -3.38 -10.13
N MET A 140 2.60 -4.43 -9.39
CA MET A 140 1.20 -4.83 -9.28
C MET A 140 0.45 -4.00 -8.23
N PRO A 141 -0.79 -3.54 -8.52
CA PRO A 141 -1.59 -2.78 -7.54
C PRO A 141 -1.80 -3.51 -6.21
N LYS A 142 -2.16 -4.80 -6.23
CA LYS A 142 -2.36 -5.58 -4.99
C LYS A 142 -1.07 -5.75 -4.19
N TYR A 143 0.07 -5.96 -4.85
CA TYR A 143 1.37 -6.02 -4.16
C TYR A 143 1.70 -4.67 -3.50
N LEU A 144 1.52 -3.56 -4.25
CA LEU A 144 1.71 -2.21 -3.73
C LEU A 144 0.83 -1.95 -2.50
N PHE A 145 -0.45 -2.35 -2.55
CA PHE A 145 -1.35 -2.25 -1.41
C PHE A 145 -0.81 -2.99 -0.19
N HIS A 146 -0.50 -4.28 -0.32
CA HIS A 146 -0.01 -5.06 0.81
C HIS A 146 1.29 -4.47 1.38
N TYR A 147 2.22 -4.03 0.52
CA TYR A 147 3.44 -3.35 0.97
C TYR A 147 3.13 -2.06 1.73
N LEU A 148 2.27 -1.17 1.22
CA LEU A 148 1.90 0.05 1.92
C LEU A 148 1.27 -0.21 3.29
N THR A 149 0.53 -1.32 3.46
CA THR A 149 -0.01 -1.70 4.78
C THR A 149 1.04 -2.22 5.76
N THR A 150 2.22 -2.67 5.31
CA THR A 150 3.36 -2.92 6.23
C THR A 150 4.01 -1.61 6.66
N GLN A 151 3.95 -0.58 5.82
CA GLN A 151 4.47 0.76 6.10
C GLN A 151 3.48 1.66 6.88
N GLN A 152 2.36 1.11 7.36
CA GLN A 152 1.26 1.88 7.96
C GLN A 152 1.72 2.79 9.12
N ASP A 153 2.61 2.30 9.98
CA ASP A 153 3.14 3.06 11.11
C ASP A 153 4.09 4.17 10.65
N ALA A 154 4.96 3.88 9.67
CA ALA A 154 5.85 4.87 9.07
C ALA A 154 5.06 5.98 8.34
N ILE A 155 3.99 5.63 7.62
CA ILE A 155 3.08 6.59 6.99
C ILE A 155 2.36 7.43 8.06
N HIS A 156 1.91 6.83 9.16
CA HIS A 156 1.31 7.58 10.27
C HIS A 156 2.28 8.54 10.95
N ALA A 157 3.57 8.20 10.99
CA ALA A 157 4.60 9.04 11.58
C ALA A 157 4.86 10.32 10.75
N THR A 158 4.43 10.39 9.48
CA THR A 158 4.55 11.61 8.66
C THR A 158 3.44 12.62 8.92
N LYS A 159 2.57 12.40 9.91
CA LYS A 159 1.50 13.34 10.27
C LYS A 159 2.09 14.69 10.63
N SER A 160 1.51 15.76 10.10
CA SER A 160 1.84 17.13 10.49
C SER A 160 1.59 17.36 11.99
N THR A 161 2.42 18.19 12.60
CA THR A 161 2.27 18.64 13.99
C THR A 161 1.42 19.91 14.06
N GLY A 162 0.59 20.02 15.10
CA GLY A 162 -0.30 21.17 15.32
C GLY A 162 -1.61 21.09 14.51
N GLY A 163 -2.74 21.39 15.16
CA GLY A 163 -4.06 21.35 14.53
C GLY A 163 -4.53 19.94 14.15
N ILE A 164 -5.33 19.83 13.08
CA ILE A 164 -5.79 18.55 12.54
C ILE A 164 -4.60 17.85 11.86
N PRO A 165 -4.24 16.61 12.21
CA PRO A 165 -3.12 15.91 11.60
C PRO A 165 -3.35 15.67 10.11
N HIS A 166 -2.34 15.91 9.27
CA HIS A 166 -2.37 15.64 7.84
C HIS A 166 -1.20 14.78 7.39
N VAL A 167 -1.44 13.90 6.42
CA VAL A 167 -0.42 13.18 5.65
C VAL A 167 -0.46 13.69 4.22
N TYR A 168 0.69 14.11 3.68
CA TYR A 168 0.78 14.61 2.32
C TYR A 168 1.40 13.58 1.38
N SER A 169 0.85 13.45 0.17
CA SER A 169 1.37 12.55 -0.86
C SER A 169 2.83 12.80 -1.21
N LYS A 170 3.32 14.05 -1.10
CA LYS A 170 4.72 14.42 -1.34
C LYS A 170 5.69 13.73 -0.37
N ASP A 171 5.26 13.47 0.87
CA ASP A 171 6.12 12.85 1.88
C ASP A 171 6.22 11.35 1.58
N LEU A 172 5.10 10.73 1.18
CA LEU A 172 5.04 9.32 0.78
C LEU A 172 5.82 9.02 -0.49
N GLN A 173 5.92 9.98 -1.42
CA GLN A 173 6.73 9.80 -2.63
C GLN A 173 8.19 9.44 -2.35
N ASN A 174 8.72 9.79 -1.16
CA ASN A 174 10.08 9.47 -0.76
C ASN A 174 10.27 8.09 -0.12
N PHE A 175 9.17 7.38 0.19
CA PHE A 175 9.25 6.05 0.77
C PHE A 175 9.83 5.08 -0.26
N LEU A 176 10.66 4.16 0.20
CA LEU A 176 11.21 3.12 -0.64
C LEU A 176 10.26 1.92 -0.71
N ILE A 177 10.15 1.34 -1.90
CA ILE A 177 9.44 0.09 -2.16
C ILE A 177 10.39 -0.90 -2.86
N PRO A 178 10.45 -2.17 -2.40
CA PRO A 178 11.13 -3.23 -3.14
C PRO A 178 10.36 -3.57 -4.40
N ILE A 179 11.07 -3.66 -5.53
CA ILE A 179 10.53 -4.00 -6.85
C ILE A 179 11.09 -5.36 -7.28
N PRO A 180 10.61 -6.48 -6.71
CA PRO A 180 10.97 -7.80 -7.19
C PRO A 180 10.30 -8.07 -8.55
N PRO A 181 10.80 -9.03 -9.35
CA PRO A 181 10.12 -9.55 -10.54
C PRO A 181 8.62 -9.84 -10.34
N LEU A 182 7.82 -9.72 -11.39
CA LEU A 182 6.36 -9.82 -11.32
C LEU A 182 5.89 -11.18 -10.79
N GLU A 183 6.58 -12.25 -11.14
CA GLU A 183 6.27 -13.62 -10.68
C GLU A 183 6.38 -13.74 -9.15
N ILE A 184 7.31 -13.00 -8.55
CA ILE A 184 7.50 -12.95 -7.10
C ILE A 184 6.39 -12.10 -6.46
N GLN A 185 6.05 -10.95 -7.06
CA GLN A 185 4.92 -10.14 -6.61
C GLN A 185 3.61 -10.94 -6.64
N GLN A 186 3.36 -11.69 -7.71
CA GLN A 186 2.20 -12.57 -7.88
C GLN A 186 2.16 -13.66 -6.82
N GLU A 187 3.29 -14.33 -6.56
CA GLU A 187 3.37 -15.38 -5.54
C GLU A 187 3.07 -14.83 -4.14
N ILE A 188 3.59 -13.65 -3.80
CA ILE A 188 3.30 -12.99 -2.52
C ILE A 188 1.81 -12.65 -2.41
N VAL A 189 1.24 -12.02 -3.43
CA VAL A 189 -0.19 -11.68 -3.48
C VAL A 189 -1.08 -12.92 -3.41
N LYS A 190 -0.64 -14.06 -3.95
CA LYS A 190 -1.40 -15.32 -3.87
C LYS A 190 -1.46 -15.89 -2.45
N ILE A 191 -0.43 -15.64 -1.64
CA ILE A 191 -0.35 -16.13 -0.26
C ILE A 191 -1.15 -15.23 0.70
N LEU A 192 -1.21 -13.92 0.42
CA LEU A 192 -1.90 -12.91 1.22
C LEU A 192 -3.38 -12.74 0.86
#